data_AF-A0A059BM57-F1
#
_entry.id   AF-A0A059BM57-F1
#
_cell.length_a   1.000
_cell.length_b   1.000
_cell.length_c   1.000
_cell.angle_alpha   90.00
_cell.angle_beta   90.00
_cell.angle_gamma   90.00
#
_symmetry.space_group_name_H-M   'P 1'
#
loop_
_entity.id
_entity.type
_entity.pdbx_description
1 polymer ?
#
loop_
_entity_poly.entity_id
_entity_poly.type
_entity_poly.pdbx_seq_one_letter_code
_entity_poly.pdbx_strand_id
1 'polypeptide(L)'
;MGASFEQRPQPWVTNISIDDIHSGDFLAISKIRGRWGGFETLEKWVSGAYAGHTAACLRDSEGKLWVGEFGHDNEQGDAIAVLPCKEWWEFELNKDDSNPHIALLPLHPDLQTAALEYAQFMNGKPYGYHNMLLRWIDTIDANYPPPLDARVVASVMTVWNQMQPACAPNMWNEALNKQLGTKGLDLPDLIVEREMRGPSFAELLTIPEQDDWVYNDGKSTSCVAFVLEIYKAAGLFDPISSSIQVTKFTVSAID
;
A
#
# COMPACT_ATOMS: atom_id res chain seq x y z
N MET A 1 -9.10 13.86 29.46
CA MET A 1 -9.66 13.56 28.13
C MET A 1 -11.13 13.21 28.33
N GLY A 2 -12.05 14.04 27.83
CA GLY A 2 -13.51 13.91 28.04
C GLY A 2 -14.26 13.30 26.86
N ALA A 3 -13.62 12.44 26.09
CA ALA A 3 -14.28 11.74 24.99
C ALA A 3 -15.12 10.58 25.54
N SER A 4 -16.40 10.55 25.19
CA SER A 4 -17.29 9.40 25.43
C SER A 4 -17.41 8.58 24.16
N PHE A 5 -17.13 7.28 24.24
CA PHE A 5 -17.34 6.37 23.12
C PHE A 5 -18.75 5.77 23.23
N GLU A 6 -19.61 6.10 22.27
CA GLU A 6 -20.92 5.46 22.13
C GLU A 6 -20.82 4.23 21.24
N GLN A 7 -21.35 3.12 21.71
CA GLN A 7 -21.37 1.88 20.94
C GLN A 7 -22.37 2.00 19.78
N ARG A 8 -21.94 1.65 18.56
CA ARG A 8 -22.84 1.65 17.40
C ARG A 8 -24.00 0.65 17.59
N PRO A 9 -25.22 0.96 17.13
CA PRO A 9 -26.33 0.01 17.14
C PRO A 9 -25.98 -1.25 16.34
N GLN A 10 -26.42 -2.41 16.83
CA GLN A 10 -26.27 -3.69 16.15
C GLN A 10 -27.41 -3.93 15.13
N PRO A 11 -27.19 -4.78 14.11
CA PRO A 11 -25.99 -5.58 13.84
C PRO A 11 -24.87 -4.75 13.18
N TRP A 12 -23.61 -5.05 13.53
CA TRP A 12 -22.42 -4.47 12.87
C TRP A 12 -22.03 -5.22 11.58
N VAL A 13 -22.79 -6.25 11.24
CA VAL A 13 -22.58 -7.11 10.08
C VAL A 13 -23.76 -6.97 9.12
N THR A 14 -23.44 -6.89 7.84
CA THR A 14 -24.43 -6.98 6.76
C THR A 14 -24.43 -8.40 6.21
N ASN A 15 -25.60 -8.91 5.82
CA ASN A 15 -25.71 -10.23 5.25
C ASN A 15 -25.30 -10.17 3.77
N ILE A 16 -24.07 -10.60 3.48
CA ILE A 16 -23.49 -10.64 2.12
C ILE A 16 -23.22 -12.10 1.80
N SER A 17 -23.68 -12.57 0.66
CA SER A 17 -23.35 -13.90 0.13
C SER A 17 -22.17 -13.82 -0.83
N ILE A 18 -21.52 -14.96 -1.08
CA ILE A 18 -20.46 -15.04 -2.10
C ILE A 18 -20.99 -14.62 -3.48
N ASP A 19 -22.27 -14.89 -3.77
CA ASP A 19 -22.89 -14.56 -5.06
C ASP A 19 -23.06 -13.04 -5.26
N ASP A 20 -23.09 -12.26 -4.18
CA ASP A 20 -23.14 -10.80 -4.22
C ASP A 20 -21.78 -10.16 -4.56
N ILE A 21 -20.70 -10.95 -4.51
CA ILE A 21 -19.32 -10.48 -4.73
C ILE A 21 -18.92 -10.69 -6.18
N HIS A 22 -18.43 -9.63 -6.81
CA HIS A 22 -18.04 -9.61 -8.21
C HIS A 22 -16.53 -9.39 -8.38
N SER A 23 -16.01 -9.73 -9.57
CA SER A 23 -14.62 -9.44 -9.91
C SER A 23 -14.37 -7.94 -9.89
N GLY A 24 -13.32 -7.56 -9.17
CA GLY A 24 -12.92 -6.18 -8.96
C GLY A 24 -13.30 -5.69 -7.56
N ASP A 25 -14.36 -6.21 -6.93
CA ASP A 25 -14.89 -5.67 -5.68
C ASP A 25 -13.79 -5.43 -4.63
N PHE A 26 -13.83 -4.25 -4.02
CA PHE A 26 -12.79 -3.76 -3.14
C PHE A 26 -13.13 -4.09 -1.69
N LEU A 27 -12.17 -4.62 -0.95
CA LEU A 27 -12.26 -4.86 0.48
C LEU A 27 -11.40 -3.83 1.20
N ALA A 28 -12.04 -2.95 1.97
CA ALA A 28 -11.38 -2.01 2.86
C ALA A 28 -11.24 -2.64 4.24
N ILE A 29 -10.01 -2.79 4.72
CA ILE A 29 -9.70 -3.50 5.97
C ILE A 29 -9.05 -2.52 6.95
N SER A 30 -9.53 -2.50 8.19
CA SER A 30 -8.96 -1.69 9.26
C SER A 30 -8.70 -2.51 10.51
N LYS A 31 -7.41 -2.65 10.84
CA LYS A 31 -6.90 -3.23 12.08
C LYS A 31 -6.38 -2.12 12.99
N ILE A 32 -6.58 -2.25 14.30
CA ILE A 32 -6.04 -1.33 15.32
C ILE A 32 -5.24 -2.06 16.41
N ARG A 33 -5.18 -3.39 16.33
CA ARG A 33 -4.45 -4.29 17.24
C ARG A 33 -3.87 -5.46 16.44
N GLY A 34 -3.21 -6.40 17.11
CA GLY A 34 -2.49 -7.51 16.45
C GLY A 34 -1.14 -7.06 15.88
N ARG A 35 -0.44 -7.95 15.19
CA ARG A 35 0.92 -7.74 14.64
C ARG A 35 1.03 -6.43 13.82
N TRP A 36 0.04 -6.16 12.98
CA TRP A 36 0.05 -5.04 12.03
C TRP A 36 -0.78 -3.84 12.46
N GLY A 37 -1.52 -3.91 13.57
CA GLY A 37 -2.46 -2.85 13.95
C GLY A 37 -1.81 -1.48 14.18
N GLY A 38 -0.59 -1.44 14.72
CA GLY A 38 0.16 -0.19 14.87
C GLY A 38 0.61 0.39 13.53
N PHE A 39 1.06 -0.47 12.62
CA PHE A 39 1.48 -0.07 11.28
C PHE A 39 0.30 0.42 10.44
N GLU A 40 -0.81 -0.31 10.42
CA GLU A 40 -2.04 0.13 9.74
C GLU A 40 -2.60 1.44 10.33
N THR A 41 -2.42 1.68 11.63
CA THR A 41 -2.79 2.96 12.26
C THR A 41 -1.94 4.11 11.74
N LEU A 42 -0.63 3.87 11.52
CA LEU A 42 0.23 4.84 10.85
C LEU A 42 -0.22 5.06 9.40
N GLU A 43 -0.49 3.99 8.64
CA GLU A 43 -0.95 4.08 7.25
C GLU A 43 -2.26 4.89 7.11
N LYS A 44 -3.22 4.68 8.01
CA LYS A 44 -4.45 5.49 8.09
C LYS A 44 -4.15 6.96 8.37
N TRP A 45 -3.22 7.23 9.28
CA TRP A 45 -2.85 8.60 9.64
C TRP A 45 -2.16 9.34 8.48
N VAL A 46 -1.16 8.72 7.85
CA VAL A 46 -0.40 9.35 6.74
C VAL A 46 -1.21 9.48 5.46
N SER A 47 -2.20 8.61 5.22
CA SER A 47 -3.06 8.67 4.03
C SER A 47 -4.36 9.45 4.24
N GLY A 48 -4.71 9.76 5.49
CA GLY A 48 -6.04 10.27 5.84
C GLY A 48 -7.17 9.25 5.64
N ALA A 49 -6.86 7.98 5.39
CA ALA A 49 -7.84 6.93 5.15
C ALA A 49 -8.40 6.33 6.45
N TYR A 50 -9.56 5.68 6.34
CA TYR A 50 -10.15 4.88 7.43
C TYR A 50 -9.72 3.41 7.39
N ALA A 51 -9.14 2.95 6.29
CA ALA A 51 -8.62 1.60 6.10
C ALA A 51 -7.09 1.66 6.09
N GLY A 52 -6.45 0.70 6.77
CA GLY A 52 -5.00 0.54 6.75
C GLY A 52 -4.56 -0.51 5.74
N HIS A 53 -5.45 -1.43 5.38
CA HIS A 53 -5.16 -2.54 4.48
C HIS A 53 -6.28 -2.72 3.47
N THR A 54 -5.96 -3.34 2.34
CA THR A 54 -6.90 -3.47 1.21
C THR A 54 -6.71 -4.79 0.49
N ALA A 55 -7.81 -5.34 0.00
CA ALA A 55 -7.81 -6.53 -0.84
C ALA A 55 -8.78 -6.37 -2.01
N ALA A 56 -8.62 -7.20 -3.04
CA ALA A 56 -9.50 -7.25 -4.20
C ALA A 56 -10.11 -8.65 -4.36
N CYS A 57 -11.40 -8.70 -4.66
CA CYS A 57 -12.12 -9.91 -5.00
C CYS A 57 -12.01 -10.19 -6.51
N LEU A 58 -11.71 -11.42 -6.89
CA LEU A 58 -11.48 -11.83 -8.28
C LEU A 58 -12.14 -13.18 -8.55
N ARG A 59 -12.91 -13.27 -9.63
CA ARG A 59 -13.43 -14.56 -10.11
C ARG A 59 -12.58 -15.09 -11.26
N ASP A 60 -12.37 -16.39 -11.27
CA ASP A 60 -11.79 -17.09 -12.42
C ASP A 60 -12.86 -17.43 -13.48
N SER A 61 -12.42 -18.03 -14.58
CA SER A 61 -13.28 -18.45 -15.69
C SER A 61 -14.30 -19.53 -15.30
N GLU A 62 -14.09 -20.24 -14.19
CA GLU A 62 -15.01 -21.25 -13.64
C GLU A 62 -15.99 -20.63 -12.63
N GLY A 63 -15.88 -19.33 -12.36
CA GLY A 63 -16.71 -18.58 -11.41
C GLY A 63 -16.28 -18.71 -9.96
N LYS A 64 -15.16 -19.37 -9.66
CA LYS A 64 -14.65 -19.48 -8.29
C LYS A 64 -14.05 -18.15 -7.85
N LEU A 65 -14.36 -17.77 -6.60
CA LEU A 65 -13.97 -16.50 -6.02
C LEU A 65 -12.63 -16.60 -5.26
N TRP A 66 -11.76 -15.65 -5.54
CA TRP A 66 -10.44 -15.47 -4.97
C TRP A 66 -10.35 -14.09 -4.31
N VAL A 67 -9.52 -13.97 -3.28
CA VAL A 67 -9.16 -12.70 -2.65
C VAL A 67 -7.66 -12.52 -2.86
N GLY A 68 -7.31 -11.44 -3.55
CA GLY A 68 -5.94 -10.98 -3.70
C GLY A 68 -5.64 -9.90 -2.67
N GLU A 69 -4.63 -10.13 -1.84
CA GLU A 69 -4.17 -9.16 -0.85
C GLU A 69 -2.67 -9.25 -0.64
N PHE A 70 -2.16 -8.33 0.19
CA PHE A 70 -0.84 -8.45 0.80
C PHE A 70 -0.96 -8.83 2.29
N GLY A 71 0.10 -9.40 2.89
CA GLY A 71 0.16 -9.59 4.35
C GLY A 71 -0.11 -11.03 4.79
N HIS A 72 -0.09 -11.98 3.85
CA HIS A 72 -0.10 -13.38 4.19
C HIS A 72 1.31 -13.82 4.61
N ASP A 73 1.44 -14.28 5.85
CA ASP A 73 2.70 -14.77 6.41
C ASP A 73 3.06 -16.12 5.76
N ASN A 74 4.15 -16.15 5.01
CA ASN A 74 4.71 -17.38 4.45
C ASN A 74 6.08 -17.69 5.08
N GLU A 75 6.68 -18.84 4.74
CA GLU A 75 7.97 -19.27 5.30
C GLU A 75 9.14 -18.27 5.06
N GLN A 76 8.98 -17.32 4.15
CA GLN A 76 9.95 -16.30 3.75
C GLN A 76 9.55 -14.87 4.20
N GLY A 77 8.41 -14.72 4.88
CA GLY A 77 7.86 -13.44 5.36
C GLY A 77 6.55 -13.05 4.68
N ASP A 78 6.14 -11.80 4.87
CA ASP A 78 4.87 -11.30 4.32
C ASP A 78 4.98 -11.11 2.79
N ALA A 79 4.06 -11.73 2.05
CA ALA A 79 4.02 -11.65 0.59
C ALA A 79 2.61 -11.35 0.08
N ILE A 80 2.52 -11.03 -1.21
CA ILE A 80 1.23 -10.95 -1.92
C ILE A 80 0.68 -12.37 -2.03
N ALA A 81 -0.60 -12.54 -1.69
CA ALA A 81 -1.30 -13.81 -1.73
C ALA A 81 -2.59 -13.68 -2.53
N VAL A 82 -2.87 -14.71 -3.34
CA VAL A 82 -4.17 -14.89 -3.99
C VAL A 82 -4.78 -16.18 -3.47
N LEU A 83 -5.74 -16.05 -2.56
CA LEU A 83 -6.31 -17.17 -1.81
C LEU A 83 -7.77 -17.42 -2.22
N PRO A 84 -8.27 -18.66 -2.12
CA PRO A 84 -9.70 -18.92 -2.22
C PRO A 84 -10.47 -18.07 -1.19
N CYS A 85 -11.53 -17.38 -1.62
CA CYS A 85 -12.27 -16.46 -0.74
C CYS A 85 -12.77 -17.12 0.55
N LYS A 86 -13.17 -18.39 0.49
CA LYS A 86 -13.59 -19.14 1.67
C LYS A 86 -12.45 -19.35 2.68
N GLU A 87 -11.24 -19.59 2.21
CA GLU A 87 -10.07 -19.74 3.07
C GLU A 87 -9.69 -18.42 3.73
N TRP A 88 -9.67 -17.34 2.93
CA TRP A 88 -9.44 -15.98 3.42
C TRP A 88 -10.46 -15.59 4.50
N TRP A 89 -11.75 -15.79 4.23
CA TRP A 89 -12.82 -15.46 5.16
C TRP A 89 -12.76 -16.28 6.46
N GLU A 90 -12.44 -17.57 6.37
CA GLU A 90 -12.28 -18.44 7.53
C GLU A 90 -11.11 -17.97 8.42
N PHE A 91 -10.03 -17.48 7.82
CA PHE A 91 -8.92 -16.90 8.56
C PHE A 91 -9.34 -15.60 9.27
N GLU A 92 -9.91 -14.63 8.55
CA GLU A 92 -10.31 -13.34 9.11
C GLU A 92 -11.35 -13.49 10.23
N LEU A 93 -12.25 -14.47 10.13
CA LEU A 93 -13.29 -14.71 11.13
C LEU A 93 -12.77 -15.44 12.39
N ASN A 94 -11.90 -16.44 12.22
CA ASN A 94 -11.59 -17.39 13.29
C ASN A 94 -10.13 -17.39 13.75
N LYS A 95 -9.22 -16.77 13.01
CA LYS A 95 -7.76 -16.83 13.26
C LYS A 95 -7.10 -15.46 13.36
N ASP A 96 -7.66 -14.43 12.73
CA ASP A 96 -7.11 -13.08 12.85
C ASP A 96 -7.41 -12.47 14.23
N ASP A 97 -6.38 -12.39 15.07
CA ASP A 97 -6.46 -11.83 16.42
C ASP A 97 -6.64 -10.30 16.41
N SER A 98 -6.42 -9.65 15.27
CA SER A 98 -6.63 -8.22 15.10
C SER A 98 -8.11 -7.83 15.18
N ASN A 99 -9.03 -8.76 14.89
CA ASN A 99 -10.48 -8.51 14.75
C ASN A 99 -10.74 -7.29 13.84
N PRO A 100 -10.46 -7.42 12.53
CA PRO A 100 -10.54 -6.32 11.59
C PRO A 100 -11.98 -5.84 11.40
N HIS A 101 -12.13 -4.55 11.09
CA HIS A 101 -13.31 -4.06 10.40
C HIS A 101 -13.10 -4.22 8.90
N ILE A 102 -13.98 -4.98 8.25
CA ILE A 102 -13.96 -5.24 6.80
C ILE A 102 -15.20 -4.61 6.19
N ALA A 103 -15.02 -3.74 5.19
CA ALA A 103 -16.09 -3.20 4.38
C ALA A 103 -15.94 -3.68 2.94
N LEU A 104 -17.02 -4.19 2.36
CA LEU A 104 -17.12 -4.49 0.93
C LEU A 104 -17.57 -3.24 0.19
N LEU A 105 -16.83 -2.85 -0.82
CA LEU A 105 -17.13 -1.75 -1.73
C LEU A 105 -17.26 -2.35 -3.14
N PRO A 106 -18.49 -2.65 -3.58
CA PRO A 106 -18.73 -3.22 -4.90
C PRO A 106 -18.30 -2.24 -5.99
N LEU A 107 -17.64 -2.74 -7.03
CA LEU A 107 -17.44 -1.93 -8.23
C LEU A 107 -18.74 -1.80 -9.02
N HIS A 108 -18.85 -0.69 -9.75
CA HIS A 108 -19.94 -0.51 -10.69
C HIS A 108 -19.92 -1.67 -11.71
N PRO A 109 -21.08 -2.26 -12.08
CA PRO A 109 -21.14 -3.40 -12.99
C PRO A 109 -20.40 -3.20 -14.31
N ASP A 110 -20.45 -1.98 -14.86
CA ASP A 110 -19.77 -1.61 -16.10
C ASP A 110 -18.23 -1.57 -16.00
N LEU A 111 -17.70 -1.66 -14.77
CA LEU A 111 -16.27 -1.62 -14.45
C LEU A 111 -15.75 -2.99 -13.98
N GLN A 112 -16.59 -4.04 -14.03
CA GLN A 112 -16.19 -5.39 -13.65
C GLN A 112 -15.20 -5.93 -14.66
N THR A 113 -13.93 -5.90 -14.29
CA THR A 113 -12.83 -6.35 -15.13
C THR A 113 -11.91 -7.21 -14.28
N ALA A 114 -11.69 -8.46 -14.70
CA ALA A 114 -10.91 -9.43 -13.95
C ALA A 114 -9.48 -9.50 -14.50
N ALA A 115 -8.53 -8.80 -13.88
CA ALA A 115 -7.11 -9.06 -14.10
C ALA A 115 -6.60 -10.15 -13.15
N LEU A 116 -7.29 -11.29 -13.10
CA LEU A 116 -6.88 -12.43 -12.28
C LEU A 116 -5.49 -12.93 -12.69
N GLU A 117 -5.18 -12.90 -13.99
CA GLU A 117 -3.84 -13.23 -14.50
C GLU A 117 -2.76 -12.33 -13.90
N TYR A 118 -3.04 -11.01 -13.78
CA TYR A 118 -2.13 -10.07 -13.14
C TYR A 118 -1.97 -10.37 -11.65
N ALA A 119 -3.07 -10.61 -10.94
CA ALA A 119 -3.03 -10.96 -9.52
C ALA A 119 -2.22 -12.25 -9.29
N GLN A 120 -2.42 -13.27 -10.12
CA GLN A 120 -1.65 -14.52 -10.05
C GLN A 120 -0.17 -14.32 -10.39
N PHE A 121 0.16 -13.43 -11.33
CA PHE A 121 1.55 -13.06 -11.61
C PHE A 121 2.24 -12.41 -10.40
N MET A 122 1.50 -11.61 -9.62
CA MET A 122 1.99 -10.96 -8.41
C MET A 122 1.99 -11.87 -7.17
N ASN A 123 1.31 -13.01 -7.22
CA ASN A 123 1.27 -13.97 -6.12
C ASN A 123 2.68 -14.44 -5.73
N GLY A 124 2.98 -14.40 -4.43
CA GLY A 124 4.29 -14.73 -3.85
C GLY A 124 5.36 -13.64 -3.99
N LYS A 125 5.07 -12.50 -4.63
CA LYS A 125 6.03 -11.39 -4.74
C LYS A 125 6.15 -10.60 -3.42
N PRO A 126 7.31 -9.95 -3.17
CA PRO A 126 7.55 -9.21 -1.94
C PRO A 126 6.72 -7.93 -1.84
N TYR A 127 6.60 -7.42 -0.61
CA TYR A 127 5.97 -6.13 -0.35
C TYR A 127 6.80 -4.95 -0.83
N GLY A 128 6.12 -3.87 -1.22
CA GLY A 128 6.73 -2.60 -1.57
C GLY A 128 7.28 -1.80 -0.39
N TYR A 129 8.15 -2.38 0.45
CA TYR A 129 8.80 -1.65 1.55
C TYR A 129 9.77 -0.56 1.05
N HIS A 130 10.41 -0.78 -0.11
CA HIS A 130 11.46 0.07 -0.69
C HIS A 130 11.07 1.53 -0.92
N ASN A 131 9.77 1.78 -1.08
CA ASN A 131 9.24 3.10 -1.43
C ASN A 131 8.13 3.53 -0.48
N MET A 132 7.87 2.79 0.62
CA MET A 132 6.74 3.04 1.52
C MET A 132 6.70 4.49 2.03
N LEU A 133 7.82 5.00 2.56
CA LEU A 133 7.91 6.38 3.05
C LEU A 133 7.76 7.41 1.92
N LEU A 134 8.31 7.09 0.74
CA LEU A 134 8.30 7.98 -0.42
C LEU A 134 6.92 8.11 -1.04
N ARG A 135 6.05 7.12 -0.81
CA ARG A 135 4.65 7.14 -1.26
C ARG A 135 3.81 8.19 -0.54
N TRP A 136 4.17 8.58 0.68
CA TRP A 136 3.40 9.50 1.51
C TRP A 136 3.76 10.99 1.30
N ILE A 137 4.75 11.29 0.46
CA ILE A 137 5.28 12.64 0.28
C ILE A 137 5.23 13.02 -1.21
N ASP A 138 4.30 13.87 -1.60
CA ASP A 138 4.08 14.31 -2.99
C ASP A 138 4.48 15.79 -3.30
N THR A 139 4.29 16.71 -2.37
CA THR A 139 4.72 18.11 -2.32
C THR A 139 5.95 18.31 -1.43
N ILE A 140 6.65 19.43 -1.65
CA ILE A 140 7.88 19.81 -0.95
C ILE A 140 7.61 20.17 0.52
N ASP A 141 6.50 20.85 0.82
CA ASP A 141 6.22 21.44 2.13
C ASP A 141 4.78 21.31 2.63
N ALA A 142 3.81 20.98 1.78
CA ALA A 142 2.38 20.90 2.15
C ALA A 142 1.91 19.51 2.63
N ASN A 143 2.82 18.54 2.73
CA ASN A 143 2.52 17.17 3.18
C ASN A 143 2.50 16.95 4.69
N TYR A 144 3.06 17.90 5.42
CA TYR A 144 3.42 17.67 6.81
C TYR A 144 2.47 18.46 7.72
N PRO A 145 1.90 17.82 8.76
CA PRO A 145 1.14 18.57 9.74
C PRO A 145 2.09 19.55 10.45
N PRO A 146 1.71 20.83 10.61
CA PRO A 146 2.53 21.78 11.35
C PRO A 146 2.86 21.26 12.77
N PRO A 147 4.11 21.40 13.26
CA PRO A 147 5.23 22.15 12.69
C PRO A 147 6.24 21.30 11.90
N LEU A 148 5.86 20.11 11.40
CA LEU A 148 6.78 19.19 10.73
C LEU A 148 7.13 19.64 9.31
N ASP A 149 8.31 19.25 8.83
CA ASP A 149 8.79 19.48 7.46
C ASP A 149 9.74 18.37 6.98
N ALA A 150 10.18 18.43 5.72
CA ALA A 150 11.05 17.41 5.11
C ALA A 150 12.40 17.20 5.85
N ARG A 151 12.89 18.16 6.64
CA ARG A 151 14.11 17.99 7.45
C ARG A 151 13.88 17.00 8.59
N VAL A 152 12.67 16.92 9.12
CA VAL A 152 12.30 15.89 10.10
C VAL A 152 12.39 14.51 9.44
N VAL A 153 11.94 14.36 8.19
CA VAL A 153 12.07 13.11 7.45
C VAL A 153 13.54 12.73 7.27
N ALA A 154 14.39 13.65 6.81
CA ALA A 154 15.82 13.41 6.69
C ALA A 154 16.46 12.99 8.04
N SER A 155 16.04 13.63 9.15
CA SER A 155 16.52 13.32 10.49
C SER A 155 16.08 11.91 10.93
N VAL A 156 14.81 11.55 10.72
CA VAL A 156 14.25 10.23 11.04
C VAL A 156 14.97 9.15 10.23
N MET A 157 15.12 9.34 8.92
CA MET A 157 15.83 8.39 8.05
C MET A 157 17.28 8.22 8.50
N THR A 158 17.97 9.31 8.85
CA THR A 158 19.35 9.27 9.35
C THR A 158 19.47 8.48 10.65
N VAL A 159 18.61 8.79 11.65
CA VAL A 159 18.61 8.10 12.95
C VAL A 159 18.26 6.63 12.77
N TRP A 160 17.24 6.31 11.97
CA TRP A 160 16.82 4.94 11.71
C TRP A 160 17.89 4.14 10.96
N ASN A 161 18.61 4.76 10.02
CA ASN A 161 19.73 4.15 9.33
C ASN A 161 20.87 3.75 10.28
N GLN A 162 21.07 4.50 11.36
CA GLN A 162 22.03 4.16 12.40
C GLN A 162 21.49 3.12 13.39
N MET A 163 20.20 3.19 13.74
CA MET A 163 19.58 2.28 14.71
C MET A 163 19.32 0.88 14.14
N GLN A 164 18.98 0.78 12.85
CA GLN A 164 18.58 -0.46 12.17
C GLN A 164 19.31 -0.61 10.82
N PRO A 165 20.66 -0.68 10.81
CA PRO A 165 21.46 -0.65 9.58
C PRO A 165 21.24 -1.85 8.65
N ALA A 166 20.68 -2.95 9.14
CA ALA A 166 20.35 -4.13 8.33
C ALA A 166 19.01 -4.00 7.57
N CYS A 167 18.10 -3.13 8.05
CA CYS A 167 16.73 -3.03 7.54
C CYS A 167 16.47 -1.69 6.85
N ALA A 168 16.99 -0.60 7.42
CA ALA A 168 16.77 0.76 6.97
C ALA A 168 17.18 1.00 5.50
N PRO A 169 18.33 0.49 5.00
CA PRO A 169 18.68 0.64 3.59
C PRO A 169 17.64 0.08 2.62
N ASN A 170 16.99 -1.03 2.98
CA ASN A 170 15.99 -1.70 2.15
C ASN A 170 14.67 -0.91 2.07
N MET A 171 14.48 0.12 2.90
CA MET A 171 13.26 0.92 2.91
C MET A 171 13.32 2.15 2.01
N TRP A 172 14.50 2.54 1.52
CA TRP A 172 14.63 3.76 0.70
C TRP A 172 15.86 3.84 -0.19
N ASN A 173 16.99 3.18 0.10
CA ASN A 173 18.22 3.42 -0.66
C ASN A 173 18.04 3.10 -2.14
N GLU A 174 17.45 1.95 -2.45
CA GLU A 174 17.27 1.55 -3.85
C GLU A 174 16.28 2.48 -4.57
N ALA A 175 15.18 2.86 -3.91
CA ALA A 175 14.18 3.76 -4.48
C ALA A 175 14.75 5.16 -4.73
N LEU A 176 15.48 5.72 -3.76
CA LEU A 176 16.15 7.01 -3.91
C LEU A 176 17.22 6.98 -5.00
N ASN A 177 17.96 5.88 -5.14
CA ASN A 177 18.90 5.72 -6.26
C ASN A 177 18.18 5.71 -7.61
N LYS A 178 17.04 5.01 -7.74
CA LYS A 178 16.23 5.03 -8.96
C LYS A 178 15.72 6.43 -9.28
N GLN A 179 15.18 7.14 -8.28
CA GLN A 179 14.70 8.53 -8.43
C GLN A 179 15.81 9.50 -8.85
N LEU A 180 17.02 9.33 -8.32
CA LEU A 180 18.18 10.16 -8.65
C LEU A 180 18.92 9.71 -9.93
N GLY A 181 18.59 8.54 -10.48
CA GLY A 181 19.32 7.94 -11.59
C GLY A 181 20.75 7.51 -11.23
N THR A 182 20.98 7.15 -9.97
CA THR A 182 22.25 6.65 -9.44
C THR A 182 22.18 5.16 -9.14
N LYS A 183 23.29 4.54 -8.72
CA LYS A 183 23.34 3.14 -8.29
C LYS A 183 24.26 2.97 -7.10
N GLY A 184 23.79 2.26 -6.08
CA GLY A 184 24.61 1.80 -4.96
C GLY A 184 25.04 2.88 -3.97
N LEU A 185 24.50 4.09 -4.05
CA LEU A 185 24.74 5.12 -3.04
C LEU A 185 23.95 4.80 -1.76
N ASP A 186 24.56 5.02 -0.61
CA ASP A 186 23.86 4.96 0.67
C ASP A 186 23.13 6.28 0.96
N LEU A 187 22.35 6.34 2.04
CA LEU A 187 21.55 7.53 2.36
C LEU A 187 22.40 8.82 2.50
N PRO A 188 23.53 8.84 3.25
CA PRO A 188 24.43 9.98 3.28
C PRO A 188 24.92 10.42 1.88
N ASP A 189 25.40 9.48 1.06
CA ASP A 189 25.91 9.79 -0.28
C ASP A 189 24.79 10.28 -1.21
N LEU A 190 23.58 9.73 -1.08
CA LEU A 190 22.39 10.19 -1.82
C LEU A 190 22.02 11.64 -1.48
N ILE A 191 22.09 12.02 -0.20
CA ILE A 191 21.83 13.39 0.24
C ILE A 191 22.89 14.34 -0.37
N VAL A 192 24.17 13.98 -0.29
CA VAL A 192 25.26 14.79 -0.85
C VAL A 192 25.15 14.91 -2.37
N GLU A 193 24.95 13.81 -3.08
CA GLU A 193 24.78 13.79 -4.54
C GLU A 193 23.57 14.62 -4.98
N ARG A 194 22.47 14.57 -4.21
CA ARG A 194 21.29 15.37 -4.48
C ARG A 194 21.57 16.86 -4.38
N GLU A 195 22.20 17.30 -3.30
CA GLU A 195 22.57 18.70 -3.08
C GLU A 195 23.54 19.20 -4.17
N MET A 196 24.49 18.37 -4.62
CA MET A 196 25.39 18.73 -5.72
C MET A 196 24.68 18.96 -7.06
N ARG A 197 23.57 18.26 -7.31
CA ARG A 197 22.81 18.38 -8.56
C ARG A 197 21.90 19.60 -8.59
N GLY A 198 21.74 20.30 -7.47
CA GLY A 198 21.04 21.59 -7.40
C GLY A 198 19.68 21.60 -6.70
N PRO A 199 18.86 20.52 -6.67
CA PRO A 199 17.57 20.62 -6.01
C PRO A 199 17.54 19.89 -4.67
N SER A 200 16.60 20.29 -3.82
CA SER A 200 16.59 19.91 -2.41
C SER A 200 16.35 18.41 -2.18
N PHE A 201 16.73 17.91 -1.00
CA PHE A 201 16.32 16.57 -0.55
C PHE A 201 14.80 16.39 -0.55
N ALA A 202 14.04 17.44 -0.19
CA ALA A 202 12.57 17.39 -0.23
C ALA A 202 12.05 17.08 -1.64
N GLU A 203 12.61 17.71 -2.67
CA GLU A 203 12.24 17.43 -4.07
C GLU A 203 12.54 16.00 -4.50
N LEU A 204 13.62 15.39 -3.99
CA LEU A 204 13.92 13.98 -4.27
C LEU A 204 12.77 13.09 -3.78
N LEU A 205 12.25 13.34 -2.58
CA LEU A 205 11.12 12.59 -2.00
C LEU A 205 9.83 12.75 -2.81
N THR A 206 9.66 13.87 -3.51
CA THR A 206 8.45 14.13 -4.33
C THR A 206 8.42 13.36 -5.64
N ILE A 207 9.56 12.87 -6.15
CA ILE A 207 9.62 12.18 -7.45
C ILE A 207 8.66 10.97 -7.44
N PRO A 208 7.72 10.89 -8.40
CA PRO A 208 6.78 9.77 -8.46
C PRO A 208 7.48 8.45 -8.73
N GLU A 209 7.11 7.46 -7.92
CA GLU A 209 7.43 6.06 -8.16
C GLU A 209 6.81 5.59 -9.48
N GLN A 210 7.50 4.72 -10.23
CA GLN A 210 6.99 4.17 -11.48
C GLN A 210 6.57 2.71 -11.31
N ASP A 211 5.42 2.32 -11.83
CA ASP A 211 4.83 0.97 -11.69
C ASP A 211 5.69 -0.13 -12.36
N ASP A 212 6.59 0.25 -13.27
CA ASP A 212 7.50 -0.64 -13.99
C ASP A 212 8.88 -0.78 -13.31
N TRP A 213 9.15 -0.05 -12.22
CA TRP A 213 10.37 -0.20 -11.47
C TRP A 213 10.42 -1.57 -10.76
N VAL A 214 11.56 -2.23 -10.93
CA VAL A 214 11.86 -3.53 -10.32
C VAL A 214 13.04 -3.37 -9.38
N TYR A 215 12.88 -3.83 -8.14
CA TYR A 215 13.88 -3.77 -7.09
C TYR A 215 14.76 -5.03 -7.10
N ASN A 216 15.84 -5.05 -6.31
CA ASN A 216 16.77 -6.19 -6.29
C ASN A 216 16.12 -7.49 -5.80
N ASP A 217 15.10 -7.41 -4.95
CA ASP A 217 14.28 -8.53 -4.49
C ASP A 217 13.09 -8.85 -5.42
N GLY A 218 12.94 -8.10 -6.51
CA GLY A 218 11.96 -8.33 -7.57
C GLY A 218 10.93 -7.22 -7.70
N LYS A 219 9.85 -7.54 -8.43
CA LYS A 219 8.70 -6.62 -8.54
C LYS A 219 7.91 -6.68 -7.24
N SER A 220 7.60 -5.54 -6.67
CA SER A 220 6.92 -5.41 -5.40
C SER A 220 5.87 -4.30 -5.47
N THR A 221 4.84 -4.39 -4.62
CA THR A 221 3.80 -3.36 -4.54
C THR A 221 3.19 -3.33 -3.14
N SER A 222 2.51 -2.24 -2.79
CA SER A 222 1.81 -2.12 -1.50
C SER A 222 0.37 -2.64 -1.61
N CYS A 223 -0.33 -2.75 -0.48
CA CYS A 223 -1.70 -3.26 -0.42
C CYS A 223 -2.65 -2.57 -1.41
N VAL A 224 -2.77 -1.24 -1.34
CA VAL A 224 -3.68 -0.48 -2.21
C VAL A 224 -3.14 -0.33 -3.63
N ALA A 225 -1.82 -0.25 -3.81
CA ALA A 225 -1.20 -0.18 -5.12
C ALA A 225 -1.43 -1.48 -5.89
N PHE A 226 -1.40 -2.64 -5.22
CA PHE A 226 -1.75 -3.92 -5.83
C PHE A 226 -3.15 -3.92 -6.42
N VAL A 227 -4.14 -3.40 -5.67
CA VAL A 227 -5.52 -3.32 -6.13
C VAL A 227 -5.66 -2.37 -7.33
N LEU A 228 -4.99 -1.21 -7.27
CA LEU A 228 -5.00 -0.29 -8.42
C LEU A 228 -4.25 -0.84 -9.63
N GLU A 229 -3.17 -1.61 -9.45
CA GLU A 229 -2.46 -2.28 -10.53
C GLU A 229 -3.33 -3.35 -11.19
N ILE A 230 -4.12 -4.09 -10.39
CA ILE A 230 -5.16 -5.01 -10.91
C ILE A 230 -6.14 -4.23 -11.79
N TYR A 231 -6.69 -3.12 -11.30
CA TYR A 231 -7.63 -2.30 -12.06
C TYR A 231 -7.00 -1.73 -13.34
N LYS A 232 -5.75 -1.28 -13.25
CA LYS A 232 -4.99 -0.76 -14.39
C LYS A 232 -4.75 -1.85 -15.44
N ALA A 233 -4.34 -3.05 -15.03
CA ALA A 233 -4.16 -4.20 -15.91
C ALA A 233 -5.49 -4.66 -16.54
N ALA A 234 -6.60 -4.41 -15.85
CA ALA A 234 -7.94 -4.74 -16.32
C ALA A 234 -8.54 -3.70 -17.27
N GLY A 235 -7.82 -2.60 -17.55
CA GLY A 235 -8.21 -1.54 -18.48
C GLY A 235 -9.09 -0.44 -17.88
N LEU A 236 -9.27 -0.42 -16.54
CA LEU A 236 -10.16 0.52 -15.87
C LEU A 236 -9.79 1.99 -16.15
N PHE A 237 -8.50 2.27 -16.29
CA PHE A 237 -7.99 3.62 -16.49
C PHE A 237 -7.76 3.97 -17.97
N ASP A 238 -8.23 3.16 -18.92
CA ASP A 238 -8.07 3.50 -20.34
C ASP A 238 -8.93 4.72 -20.72
N PRO A 239 -8.41 5.64 -21.56
CA PRO A 239 -7.14 5.58 -22.28
C PRO A 239 -5.93 6.20 -21.52
N ILE A 240 -6.11 6.67 -20.29
CA ILE A 240 -5.06 7.40 -19.54
C ILE A 240 -4.07 6.48 -18.83
N SER A 241 -4.25 5.16 -18.90
CA SER A 241 -3.44 4.15 -18.20
C SER A 241 -1.92 4.34 -18.38
N SER A 242 -1.47 4.75 -19.58
CA SER A 242 -0.05 5.03 -19.87
C SER A 242 0.50 6.32 -19.25
N SER A 243 -0.37 7.21 -18.78
CA SER A 243 -0.03 8.53 -18.25
C SER A 243 -0.13 8.62 -16.72
N ILE A 244 -0.54 7.54 -16.05
CA ILE A 244 -0.68 7.49 -14.59
C ILE A 244 0.22 6.41 -14.02
N GLN A 245 0.70 6.62 -12.79
CA GLN A 245 1.34 5.59 -11.95
C GLN A 245 0.44 5.39 -10.74
N VAL A 246 0.25 4.15 -10.30
CA VAL A 246 -0.66 3.80 -9.20
C VAL A 246 0.08 3.40 -7.92
N THR A 247 1.41 3.39 -7.97
CA THR A 247 2.25 3.00 -6.85
C THR A 247 2.35 4.08 -5.75
N LYS A 248 2.11 5.36 -6.10
CA LYS A 248 2.15 6.52 -5.19
C LYS A 248 0.76 7.15 -5.07
N PHE A 249 0.39 7.59 -3.87
CA PHE A 249 -0.93 8.15 -3.57
C PHE A 249 -0.77 9.57 -3.06
N THR A 250 -1.66 10.46 -3.50
CA THR A 250 -1.72 11.86 -3.03
C THR A 250 -2.80 11.97 -1.95
N VAL A 251 -2.45 12.53 -0.80
CA VAL A 251 -3.43 13.07 0.13
C VAL A 251 -3.75 14.47 -0.36
N SER A 252 -4.85 14.65 -1.11
CA SER A 252 -5.34 16.00 -1.31
C SER A 252 -5.90 16.48 0.04
N ALA A 253 -5.19 17.38 0.72
CA ALA A 253 -5.82 18.19 1.74
C ALA A 253 -6.99 18.93 1.05
N ILE A 254 -8.21 18.66 1.50
CA ILE A 254 -9.36 19.46 1.10
C ILE A 254 -9.16 20.81 1.81
N ASP A 255 -8.85 21.84 1.02
CA ASP A 255 -8.96 23.24 1.47
C ASP A 255 -10.45 23.66 1.54
#